data_AF-A0A7V3QFQ7-F1
#
_entry.id   AF-A0A7V3QFQ7-F1
#
_cell.length_a   1.000
_cell.length_b   1.000
_cell.length_c   1.000
_cell.angle_alpha   90.00
_cell.angle_beta   90.00
_cell.angle_gamma   90.00
#
_symmetry.space_group_name_H-M   'P 1'
#
loop_
_entity.id
_entity.type
_entity.pdbx_description
1 polymer ?
#
loop_
_entity_poly.entity_id
_entity_poly.type
_entity_poly.pdbx_seq_one_letter_code
_entity_poly.pdbx_strand_id
1 'polypeptide(L)'
;MKSKGYRIGGWYSTSGWQVRNNEGLYGRVGQKLLADTFGVYRDTFWLFVCKWLMDGSGSACVFGFKSYAGGLIRLFLVLGGFCTAVMSSLGQNESITYTNLALYLTNRAWIKEVEIDFSKNRYQPVDFPPEHFQGFTRWQASLQPGGFFFQCKSNPPFDPMLAYGESSNFYWQISSRGISVAPKRPEEGGSEENGRQIMCLHFKRVLIDALNLGIEGLDNERITWISENEFTSPLLDWVGKPTAGQIHVIVESYSNGLPTRLRCETKTPNANRVARIFCEYDQPSLPPHRVICELVDNDNKVLRLTNIIRRITFGVRDESERGFLPEDLLPPGFVPKVKLVASNGVRYLVLPDGSLKLVDEDTARDIVPVGRRQKAKPLIYAIFAVSFLGVPAVMALIWALKKRW
;
A
#
# COMPACT_ATOMS: atom_id res chain seq x y z
N MET A 1 39.60 21.92 -2.74
CA MET A 1 38.19 21.73 -2.34
C MET A 1 37.63 20.55 -3.12
N LYS A 2 37.33 19.43 -2.46
CA LYS A 2 36.87 18.18 -3.09
C LYS A 2 35.37 18.02 -2.85
N SER A 3 34.56 18.11 -3.91
CA SER A 3 33.14 17.77 -3.90
C SER A 3 32.99 16.24 -3.89
N LYS A 4 32.45 15.69 -2.81
CA LYS A 4 31.98 14.30 -2.76
C LYS A 4 30.58 14.25 -3.36
N GLY A 5 30.39 13.44 -4.40
CA GLY A 5 29.08 13.16 -4.99
C GLY A 5 28.25 12.29 -4.05
N TYR A 6 26.94 12.59 -3.94
CA TYR A 6 26.01 11.86 -3.09
C TYR A 6 24.90 11.21 -3.90
N ARG A 7 24.57 9.99 -3.47
CA ARG A 7 23.63 9.05 -4.06
C ARG A 7 22.20 9.43 -3.66
N ILE A 8 21.29 9.53 -4.62
CA ILE A 8 19.85 9.46 -4.40
C ILE A 8 19.33 8.33 -5.30
N GLY A 9 18.73 7.32 -4.68
CA GLY A 9 18.01 6.26 -5.37
C GLY A 9 16.83 5.88 -4.51
N GLY A 10 15.66 5.66 -5.11
CA GLY A 10 14.60 4.89 -4.49
C GLY A 10 15.12 3.49 -4.22
N TRP A 11 14.87 2.98 -3.01
CA TRP A 11 15.39 1.69 -2.57
C TRP A 11 14.25 0.82 -2.03
N TYR A 12 14.04 -0.32 -2.68
CA TYR A 12 13.38 -1.48 -2.09
C TYR A 12 14.33 -2.68 -2.25
N SER A 13 14.57 -3.42 -1.18
CA SER A 13 15.48 -4.58 -1.10
C SER A 13 14.73 -5.72 -0.40
N THR A 14 14.82 -6.92 -0.96
CA THR A 14 14.12 -8.15 -0.53
C THR A 14 15.07 -9.10 0.19
N SER A 15 14.74 -9.55 1.40
CA SER A 15 15.27 -10.82 1.96
C SER A 15 14.53 -11.30 3.22
N GLY A 16 13.97 -12.52 3.13
CA GLY A 16 14.09 -13.65 4.10
C GLY A 16 13.46 -13.55 5.51
N TRP A 17 12.40 -14.35 5.74
CA TRP A 17 11.76 -14.58 7.05
C TRP A 17 12.32 -15.81 7.80
N GLN A 18 12.33 -15.75 9.14
CA GLN A 18 12.06 -16.88 10.04
C GLN A 18 11.12 -16.43 11.17
N VAL A 19 10.06 -17.20 11.41
CA VAL A 19 8.96 -16.93 12.37
C VAL A 19 9.22 -17.67 13.69
N ARG A 20 9.00 -17.01 14.83
CA ARG A 20 8.76 -17.66 16.14
C ARG A 20 7.45 -17.12 16.74
N ASN A 21 6.53 -18.02 17.05
CA ASN A 21 5.25 -17.74 17.72
C ASN A 21 5.44 -17.56 19.23
N ASN A 22 4.71 -16.63 19.84
CA ASN A 22 4.54 -16.51 21.29
C ASN A 22 3.05 -16.27 21.60
N GLU A 23 2.42 -17.22 22.29
CA GLU A 23 1.04 -17.11 22.80
C GLU A 23 0.99 -16.43 24.18
N GLY A 24 0.01 -15.54 24.37
CA GLY A 24 -0.12 -14.65 25.51
C GLY A 24 -0.89 -15.18 26.73
N LEU A 25 -0.85 -14.38 27.80
CA LEU A 25 -1.25 -14.66 29.19
C LEU A 25 -2.69 -15.17 29.40
N TYR A 26 -3.62 -14.87 28.49
CA TYR A 26 -5.04 -15.22 28.63
C TYR A 26 -5.34 -16.72 28.45
N GLY A 27 -4.50 -17.44 27.69
CA GLY A 27 -4.64 -18.90 27.52
C GLY A 27 -4.34 -19.67 28.82
N ARG A 28 -3.43 -19.17 29.66
CA ARG A 28 -3.01 -19.85 30.90
C ARG A 28 -4.07 -19.82 32.00
N VAL A 29 -4.85 -18.74 32.09
CA VAL A 29 -5.90 -18.61 33.12
C VAL A 29 -7.09 -19.51 32.81
N GLY A 30 -7.50 -19.59 31.53
CA GLY A 30 -8.57 -20.49 31.10
C GLY A 30 -8.22 -21.96 31.24
N GLN A 31 -6.98 -22.35 30.93
CA GLN A 31 -6.52 -23.74 31.08
C GLN A 31 -6.47 -24.18 32.55
N LYS A 32 -6.06 -23.30 33.47
CA LYS A 32 -6.01 -23.63 34.91
C LYS A 32 -7.40 -23.82 35.50
N LEU A 33 -8.35 -22.95 35.17
CA LEU A 33 -9.74 -23.05 35.66
C LEU A 33 -10.42 -24.34 35.18
N LEU A 34 -10.16 -24.74 33.93
CA LEU A 34 -10.65 -26.01 33.38
C LEU A 34 -10.01 -27.20 34.09
N ALA A 35 -8.68 -27.20 34.29
CA ALA A 35 -7.97 -28.28 34.96
C ALA A 35 -8.46 -28.51 36.40
N ASP A 36 -8.64 -27.43 37.18
CA ASP A 36 -9.12 -27.52 38.56
C ASP A 36 -10.57 -28.03 38.64
N THR A 37 -11.42 -27.61 37.69
CA THR A 37 -12.81 -28.08 37.60
C THR A 37 -12.85 -29.57 37.23
N PHE A 38 -12.08 -30.01 36.24
CA PHE A 38 -12.03 -31.41 35.83
C PHE A 38 -11.45 -32.33 36.93
N GLY A 39 -10.51 -31.85 37.74
CA GLY A 39 -9.95 -32.59 38.87
C GLY A 39 -11.01 -32.97 39.91
N VAL A 40 -11.86 -32.02 40.30
CA VAL A 40 -12.94 -32.24 41.29
C VAL A 40 -13.97 -33.25 40.78
N TYR A 41 -14.35 -33.19 39.50
CA TYR A 41 -15.30 -34.14 38.91
C TYR A 41 -14.74 -35.56 38.80
N ARG A 42 -13.43 -35.70 38.53
CA ARG A 42 -12.76 -37.00 38.44
C ARG A 42 -12.78 -37.74 39.78
N ASP A 43 -12.43 -37.06 40.86
CA ASP A 43 -12.31 -37.70 42.17
C ASP A 43 -13.69 -38.05 42.75
N THR A 44 -14.71 -37.23 42.47
CA THR A 44 -16.10 -37.49 42.85
C THR A 44 -16.70 -38.68 42.09
N PHE A 45 -16.33 -38.86 40.81
CA PHE A 45 -16.75 -40.01 40.00
C PHE A 45 -16.16 -41.32 40.52
N TRP A 46 -14.87 -41.35 40.86
CA TRP A 46 -14.24 -42.56 41.41
C TRP A 46 -14.80 -42.95 42.78
N LEU A 47 -15.09 -41.98 43.64
CA LEU A 47 -15.77 -42.25 44.92
C LEU A 47 -17.17 -42.87 44.73
N PHE A 48 -17.90 -42.43 43.70
CA PHE A 48 -19.20 -43.01 43.34
C PHE A 48 -19.08 -44.44 42.81
N VAL A 49 -18.13 -44.69 41.90
CA VAL A 49 -17.86 -46.03 41.34
C VAL A 49 -17.43 -47.00 42.43
N CYS A 50 -16.53 -46.61 43.33
CA CYS A 50 -16.08 -47.44 44.44
C CYS A 50 -17.24 -47.79 45.40
N LYS A 51 -18.11 -46.83 45.71
CA LYS A 51 -19.26 -47.08 46.59
C LYS A 51 -20.33 -47.95 45.93
N TRP A 52 -20.57 -47.77 44.63
CA TRP A 52 -21.48 -48.62 43.86
C TRP A 52 -20.99 -50.07 43.76
N LEU A 53 -19.68 -50.26 43.56
CA LEU A 53 -19.05 -51.59 43.53
C LEU A 53 -19.08 -52.30 44.89
N MET A 54 -19.02 -51.55 46.01
CA MET A 54 -19.04 -52.14 47.36
C MET A 54 -20.43 -52.47 47.88
N ASP A 55 -21.45 -51.66 47.60
CA ASP A 55 -22.76 -51.78 48.26
C ASP A 55 -23.80 -52.65 47.49
N GLY A 56 -23.52 -53.04 46.25
CA GLY A 56 -24.27 -54.05 45.47
C GLY A 56 -25.78 -53.80 45.29
N SER A 57 -26.30 -52.65 45.71
CA SER A 57 -27.72 -52.34 45.76
C SER A 57 -28.01 -51.04 44.97
N GLY A 58 -29.04 -51.09 44.12
CA GLY A 58 -29.44 -49.98 43.23
C GLY A 58 -29.85 -48.68 43.94
N SER A 59 -29.91 -48.68 45.27
CA SER A 59 -30.22 -47.53 46.12
C SER A 59 -29.13 -46.43 46.07
N ALA A 60 -27.86 -46.80 45.85
CA ALA A 60 -26.76 -45.85 45.72
C ALA A 60 -26.83 -45.03 44.41
N CYS A 61 -27.45 -45.57 43.36
CA CYS A 61 -27.60 -44.89 42.06
C CYS A 61 -28.48 -43.64 42.16
N VAL A 62 -29.53 -43.65 42.99
CA VAL A 62 -30.50 -42.53 43.04
C VAL A 62 -29.92 -41.30 43.75
N PHE A 63 -29.08 -41.49 44.77
CA PHE A 63 -28.42 -40.39 45.48
C PHE A 63 -27.28 -39.77 44.66
N GLY A 64 -26.51 -40.59 43.95
CA GLY A 64 -25.47 -40.10 43.04
C GLY A 64 -26.04 -39.27 41.89
N PHE A 65 -27.15 -39.71 41.30
CA PHE A 65 -27.77 -39.00 40.17
C PHE A 65 -28.28 -37.61 40.55
N LYS A 66 -28.85 -37.43 41.75
CA LYS A 66 -29.30 -36.11 42.23
C LYS A 66 -28.14 -35.15 42.48
N SER A 67 -27.05 -35.63 43.08
CA SER A 67 -25.85 -34.81 43.31
C SER A 67 -25.13 -34.48 41.99
N TYR A 68 -25.10 -35.41 41.03
CA TYR A 68 -24.50 -35.20 39.71
C TYR A 68 -25.32 -34.23 38.86
N ALA A 69 -26.66 -34.34 38.89
CA ALA A 69 -27.55 -33.39 38.23
C ALA A 69 -27.41 -31.97 38.83
N GLY A 70 -27.30 -31.86 40.16
CA GLY A 70 -27.04 -30.57 40.82
C GLY A 70 -25.68 -29.96 40.45
N GLY A 71 -24.64 -30.79 40.30
CA GLY A 71 -23.33 -30.38 39.82
C GLY A 71 -23.35 -29.88 38.37
N LEU A 72 -24.01 -30.63 37.48
CA LEU A 72 -24.18 -30.24 36.08
C LEU A 72 -24.96 -28.93 35.94
N ILE A 73 -26.05 -28.74 36.69
CA ILE A 73 -26.81 -27.47 36.68
C ILE A 73 -25.93 -26.30 37.12
N ARG A 74 -25.10 -26.47 38.16
CA ARG A 74 -24.15 -25.42 38.59
C ARG A 74 -23.08 -25.16 37.54
N LEU A 75 -22.56 -26.19 36.88
CA LEU A 75 -21.61 -26.04 35.78
C LEU A 75 -22.23 -25.28 34.60
N PHE A 76 -23.48 -25.60 34.23
CA PHE A 76 -24.23 -24.89 33.18
C PHE A 76 -24.54 -23.45 33.57
N LEU A 77 -24.82 -23.16 34.85
CA LEU A 77 -25.02 -21.79 35.32
C LEU A 77 -23.71 -20.97 35.32
N VAL A 78 -22.57 -21.59 35.68
CA VAL A 78 -21.25 -20.94 35.62
C VAL A 78 -20.82 -20.73 34.17
N LEU A 79 -20.98 -21.73 33.30
CA LEU A 79 -20.68 -21.60 31.87
C LEU A 79 -21.64 -20.61 31.19
N GLY A 80 -22.93 -20.64 31.53
CA GLY A 80 -23.92 -19.68 31.06
C GLY A 80 -23.58 -18.26 31.50
N GLY A 81 -23.25 -18.06 32.77
CA GLY A 81 -22.79 -16.79 33.33
C GLY A 81 -21.51 -16.27 32.68
N PHE A 82 -20.53 -17.15 32.46
CA PHE A 82 -19.28 -16.82 31.78
C PHE A 82 -19.50 -16.49 30.31
N CYS A 83 -20.33 -17.25 29.60
CA CYS A 83 -20.74 -16.94 28.23
C CYS A 83 -21.50 -15.61 28.15
N THR A 84 -22.39 -15.31 29.09
CA THR A 84 -23.06 -14.00 29.13
C THR A 84 -22.09 -12.87 29.46
N ALA A 85 -21.12 -13.05 30.36
CA ALA A 85 -20.13 -12.04 30.71
C ALA A 85 -19.14 -11.77 29.55
N VAL A 86 -18.69 -12.83 28.87
CA VAL A 86 -17.84 -12.73 27.67
C VAL A 86 -18.63 -12.13 26.50
N MET A 87 -19.91 -12.49 26.31
CA MET A 87 -20.75 -11.85 25.29
C MET A 87 -21.12 -10.41 25.66
N SER A 88 -21.17 -10.06 26.94
CA SER A 88 -21.37 -8.66 27.39
C SER A 88 -20.11 -7.82 27.18
N SER A 89 -18.91 -8.40 27.36
CA SER A 89 -17.63 -7.74 27.07
C SER A 89 -17.32 -7.66 25.57
N LEU A 90 -17.81 -8.62 24.77
CA LEU A 90 -17.77 -8.56 23.30
C LEU A 90 -18.90 -7.68 22.73
N GLY A 91 -19.96 -7.46 23.50
CA GLY A 91 -21.12 -6.64 23.17
C GLY A 91 -20.98 -5.17 23.53
N GLN A 92 -19.97 -4.80 24.33
CA GLN A 92 -19.45 -3.43 24.37
C GLN A 92 -18.61 -3.17 23.11
N ASN A 93 -19.26 -3.24 21.95
CA ASN A 93 -19.03 -2.20 20.96
C ASN A 93 -19.49 -0.92 21.67
N GLU A 94 -18.58 -0.28 22.42
CA GLU A 94 -18.65 1.17 22.57
C GLU A 94 -18.98 1.66 21.16
N SER A 95 -20.11 2.35 21.01
CA SER A 95 -20.43 2.98 19.76
C SER A 95 -19.34 4.01 19.55
N ILE A 96 -18.21 3.59 18.96
CA ILE A 96 -17.17 4.46 18.47
C ILE A 96 -17.97 5.40 17.59
N THR A 97 -18.13 6.63 18.07
CA THR A 97 -18.77 7.66 17.28
C THR A 97 -17.79 7.86 16.14
N TYR A 98 -18.06 7.17 15.03
CA TYR A 98 -17.15 7.16 13.90
C TYR A 98 -17.07 8.61 13.42
N THR A 99 -15.88 9.19 13.55
CA THR A 99 -15.64 10.55 13.06
C THR A 99 -16.00 10.62 11.58
N ASN A 100 -16.34 11.81 11.09
CA ASN A 100 -16.57 12.03 9.66
C ASN A 100 -15.39 11.51 8.82
N LEU A 101 -14.16 11.62 9.36
CA LEU A 101 -12.96 11.06 8.75
C LEU A 101 -12.98 9.52 8.72
N ALA A 102 -13.37 8.86 9.80
CA ALA A 102 -13.44 7.40 9.84
C ALA A 102 -14.41 6.85 8.80
N LEU A 103 -15.62 7.41 8.72
CA LEU A 103 -16.60 7.05 7.68
C LEU A 103 -16.06 7.32 6.28
N TYR A 104 -15.41 8.45 6.07
CA TYR A 104 -14.83 8.79 4.77
C TYR A 104 -13.68 7.87 4.32
N LEU A 105 -12.87 7.38 5.27
CA LEU A 105 -11.74 6.50 4.95
C LEU A 105 -12.16 5.05 4.74
N THR A 106 -13.19 4.55 5.43
CA THR A 106 -13.62 3.15 5.34
C THR A 106 -14.80 2.93 4.38
N ASN A 107 -15.61 3.95 4.13
CA ASN A 107 -16.80 3.87 3.27
C ASN A 107 -16.86 5.03 2.27
N ARG A 108 -15.79 5.20 1.49
CA ARG A 108 -15.73 6.26 0.49
C ARG A 108 -16.69 5.98 -0.65
N ALA A 109 -17.55 6.94 -0.96
CA ALA A 109 -18.36 6.91 -2.17
C ALA A 109 -17.48 6.91 -3.44
N TRP A 110 -17.94 6.23 -4.50
CA TRP A 110 -17.25 6.23 -5.79
C TRP A 110 -17.06 7.66 -6.33
N ILE A 111 -15.98 7.87 -7.07
CA ILE A 111 -15.64 9.19 -7.63
C ILE A 111 -16.06 9.20 -9.09
N LYS A 112 -17.19 9.84 -9.39
CA LYS A 112 -17.69 10.05 -10.76
C LYS A 112 -16.72 10.91 -11.56
N GLU A 113 -16.19 11.94 -10.93
CA GLU A 113 -15.19 12.82 -11.54
C GLU A 113 -14.45 13.62 -10.46
N VAL A 114 -13.16 13.87 -10.69
CA VAL A 114 -12.38 14.78 -9.88
C VAL A 114 -11.37 15.54 -10.74
N GLU A 115 -11.19 16.83 -10.46
CA GLU A 115 -10.12 17.66 -10.99
C GLU A 115 -9.15 18.01 -9.87
N ILE A 116 -7.87 17.64 -10.03
CA ILE A 116 -6.84 17.80 -9.01
C ILE A 116 -5.60 18.46 -9.63
N ASP A 117 -5.09 19.49 -8.96
CA ASP A 117 -3.78 20.08 -9.24
C ASP A 117 -2.73 19.45 -8.30
N PHE A 118 -1.70 18.82 -8.86
CA PHE A 118 -0.56 18.26 -8.12
C PHE A 118 0.67 19.15 -8.24
N SER A 119 1.38 19.39 -7.15
CA SER A 119 2.63 20.14 -7.19
C SER A 119 3.68 19.42 -8.05
N LYS A 120 4.32 20.14 -8.99
CA LYS A 120 5.22 19.55 -9.98
C LYS A 120 6.48 18.93 -9.37
N ASN A 121 6.90 19.40 -8.21
CA ASN A 121 8.02 18.84 -7.46
C ASN A 121 7.80 17.38 -7.01
N ARG A 122 6.55 16.87 -7.04
CA ARG A 122 6.27 15.43 -6.90
C ARG A 122 6.98 14.59 -7.97
N TYR A 123 7.21 15.16 -9.15
CA TYR A 123 7.75 14.48 -10.31
C TYR A 123 9.20 14.83 -10.61
N GLN A 124 9.85 15.61 -9.74
CA GLN A 124 11.21 16.08 -9.97
C GLN A 124 12.19 14.89 -10.05
N PRO A 125 12.86 14.66 -11.20
CA PRO A 125 13.95 13.70 -11.27
C PRO A 125 15.16 14.24 -10.51
N VAL A 126 15.96 13.32 -9.97
CA VAL A 126 17.18 13.63 -9.18
C VAL A 126 18.15 14.55 -9.93
N ASP A 127 18.24 14.38 -11.26
CA ASP A 127 19.25 15.04 -12.09
C ASP A 127 18.79 16.39 -12.66
N PHE A 128 17.56 16.83 -12.38
CA PHE A 128 17.02 18.07 -12.95
C PHE A 128 16.90 19.19 -11.91
N PRO A 129 17.22 20.44 -12.29
CA PRO A 129 17.08 21.59 -11.41
C PRO A 129 15.63 21.78 -10.92
N PRO A 130 15.41 22.11 -9.62
CA PRO A 130 14.08 22.29 -9.05
C PRO A 130 13.21 23.34 -9.76
N GLU A 131 13.83 24.32 -10.40
CA GLU A 131 13.18 25.43 -11.09
C GLU A 131 12.28 24.93 -12.23
N HIS A 132 12.64 23.82 -12.88
CA HIS A 132 11.84 23.20 -13.95
C HIS A 132 10.56 22.51 -13.43
N PHE A 133 10.46 22.29 -12.13
CA PHE A 133 9.36 21.57 -11.47
C PHE A 133 8.58 22.46 -10.50
N GLN A 134 8.56 23.77 -10.76
CA GLN A 134 7.71 24.73 -10.04
C GLN A 134 6.29 24.78 -10.61
N GLY A 135 5.32 25.02 -9.73
CA GLY A 135 3.90 25.11 -10.08
C GLY A 135 3.16 23.78 -9.96
N PHE A 136 2.08 23.65 -10.73
CA PHE A 136 1.15 22.51 -10.62
C PHE A 136 0.87 21.86 -11.98
N THR A 137 0.59 20.56 -11.97
CA THR A 137 -0.02 19.84 -13.10
C THR A 137 -1.47 19.55 -12.76
N ARG A 138 -2.37 19.88 -13.68
CA ARG A 138 -3.80 19.60 -13.57
C ARG A 138 -4.12 18.24 -14.14
N TRP A 139 -4.92 17.48 -13.40
CA TRP A 139 -5.40 16.17 -13.78
C TRP A 139 -6.91 16.09 -13.63
N GLN A 140 -7.54 15.39 -14.57
CA GLN A 140 -8.93 14.95 -14.46
C GLN A 140 -8.92 13.43 -14.24
N ALA A 141 -9.77 12.94 -13.36
CA ALA A 141 -9.79 11.53 -13.01
C ALA A 141 -11.19 11.02 -12.64
N SER A 142 -11.33 9.71 -12.60
CA SER A 142 -12.50 9.00 -12.09
C SER A 142 -12.06 7.69 -11.45
N LEU A 143 -12.73 7.28 -10.37
CA LEU A 143 -12.50 6.01 -9.68
C LEU A 143 -13.84 5.30 -9.50
N GLN A 144 -14.03 4.19 -10.21
CA GLN A 144 -15.28 3.45 -10.35
C GLN A 144 -15.06 1.96 -10.05
N PRO A 145 -16.14 1.18 -9.79
CA PRO A 145 -16.02 -0.26 -9.55
C PRO A 145 -15.28 -1.02 -10.66
N GLY A 146 -15.61 -0.77 -11.93
CA GLY A 146 -14.99 -1.47 -13.07
C GLY A 146 -13.69 -0.88 -13.58
N GLY A 147 -13.20 0.23 -13.01
CA GLY A 147 -11.94 0.83 -13.44
C GLY A 147 -11.70 2.28 -13.00
N PHE A 148 -10.63 2.87 -13.52
CA PHE A 148 -10.30 4.26 -13.26
C PHE A 148 -9.73 4.91 -14.54
N PHE A 149 -9.70 6.24 -14.57
CA PHE A 149 -8.79 6.94 -15.45
C PHE A 149 -8.14 8.12 -14.72
N PHE A 150 -6.99 8.53 -15.24
CA PHE A 150 -6.18 9.64 -14.73
C PHE A 150 -5.52 10.35 -15.91
N GLN A 151 -6.07 11.50 -16.32
CA GLN A 151 -5.70 12.25 -17.52
C GLN A 151 -5.11 13.61 -17.17
N CYS A 152 -3.93 13.91 -17.70
CA CYS A 152 -3.32 15.22 -17.59
C CYS A 152 -4.10 16.24 -18.44
N LYS A 153 -4.39 17.42 -17.90
CA LYS A 153 -5.08 18.52 -18.59
C LYS A 153 -4.20 19.75 -18.84
N SER A 154 -3.00 19.81 -18.27
CA SER A 154 -2.09 20.96 -18.38
C SER A 154 -0.72 20.59 -18.94
N ASN A 155 -0.13 21.49 -19.73
CA ASN A 155 1.25 21.40 -20.25
C ASN A 155 2.33 21.76 -19.18
N PRO A 156 3.63 21.61 -19.52
CA PRO A 156 4.66 20.63 -19.09
C PRO A 156 4.77 20.29 -17.57
N PRO A 157 5.52 19.23 -17.19
CA PRO A 157 6.41 18.40 -18.03
C PRO A 157 5.69 17.27 -18.77
N PHE A 158 4.39 17.08 -18.53
CA PHE A 158 3.64 16.01 -19.16
C PHE A 158 2.99 16.43 -20.47
N ASP A 159 2.84 15.44 -21.33
CA ASP A 159 2.03 15.50 -22.54
C ASP A 159 0.56 15.76 -22.15
N PRO A 160 -0.13 16.74 -22.76
CA PRO A 160 -1.53 17.04 -22.44
C PRO A 160 -2.49 15.92 -22.86
N MET A 161 -2.04 14.98 -23.70
CA MET A 161 -2.79 13.77 -24.04
C MET A 161 -2.46 12.59 -23.13
N LEU A 162 -1.58 12.77 -22.13
CA LEU A 162 -1.21 11.69 -21.24
C LEU A 162 -2.39 11.29 -20.39
N ALA A 163 -2.89 10.08 -20.62
CA ALA A 163 -3.92 9.47 -19.80
C ALA A 163 -3.54 8.03 -19.47
N TYR A 164 -3.87 7.60 -18.26
CA TYR A 164 -3.80 6.22 -17.82
C TYR A 164 -5.18 5.77 -17.42
N GLY A 165 -5.45 4.48 -17.57
CA GLY A 165 -6.69 3.94 -17.04
C GLY A 165 -6.81 2.44 -17.17
N GLU A 166 -7.98 1.98 -16.79
CA GLU A 166 -8.31 0.59 -16.58
C GLU A 166 -9.75 0.35 -17.04
N SER A 167 -9.91 -0.67 -17.88
CA SER A 167 -11.20 -1.30 -18.22
C SER A 167 -11.33 -2.62 -17.49
N SER A 168 -12.46 -3.31 -17.65
CA SER A 168 -12.64 -4.68 -17.16
C SER A 168 -11.54 -5.64 -17.64
N ASN A 169 -11.04 -5.48 -18.86
CA ASN A 169 -10.11 -6.43 -19.49
C ASN A 169 -8.66 -5.93 -19.63
N PHE A 170 -8.45 -4.61 -19.67
CA PHE A 170 -7.14 -4.02 -20.01
C PHE A 170 -6.73 -2.89 -19.08
N TYR A 171 -5.43 -2.79 -18.84
CA TYR A 171 -4.76 -1.55 -18.45
C TYR A 171 -4.32 -0.81 -19.71
N TRP A 172 -4.40 0.52 -19.74
CA TRP A 172 -4.05 1.28 -20.94
C TRP A 172 -3.46 2.67 -20.63
N GLN A 173 -2.77 3.21 -21.63
CA GLN A 173 -2.30 4.60 -21.65
C GLN A 173 -2.49 5.21 -23.02
N ILE A 174 -2.87 6.49 -23.02
CA ILE A 174 -2.88 7.38 -24.18
C ILE A 174 -1.72 8.36 -24.05
N SER A 175 -1.10 8.69 -25.17
CA SER A 175 -0.11 9.76 -25.30
C SER A 175 -0.17 10.35 -26.72
N SER A 176 0.51 11.46 -26.96
CA SER A 176 0.72 12.04 -28.29
C SER A 176 1.35 11.06 -29.29
N ARG A 177 2.08 10.05 -28.81
CA ARG A 177 2.68 9.00 -29.66
C ARG A 177 1.68 7.93 -30.06
N GLY A 178 0.66 7.68 -29.24
CA GLY A 178 -0.32 6.62 -29.49
C GLY A 178 -0.84 5.95 -28.22
N ILE A 179 -1.40 4.76 -28.41
CA ILE A 179 -2.11 3.98 -27.37
C ILE A 179 -1.29 2.74 -27.01
N SER A 180 -1.24 2.42 -25.72
CA SER A 180 -0.54 1.25 -25.22
C SER A 180 -1.40 0.50 -24.23
N VAL A 181 -1.66 -0.78 -24.48
CA VAL A 181 -2.53 -1.64 -23.66
C VAL A 181 -1.77 -2.82 -23.04
N ALA A 182 -2.28 -3.36 -21.94
CA ALA A 182 -1.88 -4.64 -21.37
C ALA A 182 -3.13 -5.41 -20.91
N PRO A 183 -3.29 -6.67 -21.33
CA PRO A 183 -4.34 -7.55 -20.83
C PRO A 183 -4.19 -7.78 -19.32
N LYS A 184 -5.32 -7.99 -18.64
CA LYS A 184 -5.36 -8.40 -17.23
C LYS A 184 -5.31 -9.91 -17.07
N ARG A 185 -5.90 -10.64 -18.02
CA ARG A 185 -6.06 -12.09 -17.98
C ARG A 185 -4.78 -12.80 -18.41
N PRO A 186 -4.23 -13.75 -17.62
CA PRO A 186 -3.02 -14.48 -17.98
C PRO A 186 -3.08 -15.17 -19.34
N GLU A 187 -4.23 -15.75 -19.71
CA GLU A 187 -4.47 -16.42 -20.99
C GLU A 187 -4.40 -15.49 -22.21
N GLU A 188 -4.58 -14.18 -22.00
CA GLU A 188 -4.42 -13.15 -23.03
C GLU A 188 -3.01 -12.52 -22.99
N GLY A 189 -2.14 -12.97 -22.09
CA GLY A 189 -0.80 -12.43 -21.84
C GLY A 189 -0.73 -11.39 -20.71
N GLY A 190 -1.72 -11.37 -19.83
CA GLY A 190 -1.68 -10.59 -18.60
C GLY A 190 -0.57 -11.08 -17.67
N SER A 191 0.24 -10.15 -17.17
CA SER A 191 1.35 -10.42 -16.27
C SER A 191 1.60 -9.21 -15.39
N GLU A 192 1.90 -9.43 -14.11
CA GLU A 192 2.30 -8.37 -13.18
C GLU A 192 3.58 -7.66 -13.60
N GLU A 193 4.38 -8.27 -14.47
CA GLU A 193 5.59 -7.69 -15.05
C GLU A 193 5.28 -6.75 -16.23
N ASN A 194 4.05 -6.74 -16.73
CA ASN A 194 3.65 -5.82 -17.79
C ASN A 194 3.81 -4.39 -17.29
N GLY A 195 4.77 -3.65 -17.86
CA GLY A 195 5.06 -2.27 -17.46
C GLY A 195 3.83 -1.34 -17.51
N ARG A 196 2.88 -1.62 -18.41
CA ARG A 196 1.61 -0.90 -18.48
C ARG A 196 0.73 -1.12 -17.25
N GLN A 197 0.63 -2.36 -16.76
CA GLN A 197 -0.10 -2.67 -15.52
C GLN A 197 0.54 -1.93 -14.34
N ILE A 198 1.87 -2.05 -14.20
CA ILE A 198 2.64 -1.39 -13.15
C ILE A 198 2.37 0.12 -13.11
N MET A 199 2.45 0.80 -14.27
CA MET A 199 2.20 2.24 -14.33
C MET A 199 0.76 2.62 -14.03
N CYS A 200 -0.23 1.84 -14.48
CA CYS A 200 -1.64 2.13 -14.18
C CYS A 200 -1.93 1.97 -12.69
N LEU A 201 -1.45 0.89 -12.07
CA LEU A 201 -1.58 0.68 -10.63
C LEU A 201 -0.91 1.80 -9.83
N HIS A 202 0.26 2.27 -10.28
CA HIS A 202 0.91 3.42 -9.67
C HIS A 202 0.06 4.69 -9.71
N PHE A 203 -0.47 5.08 -10.88
CA PHE A 203 -1.29 6.29 -10.99
C PHE A 203 -2.63 6.16 -10.26
N LYS A 204 -3.23 4.96 -10.22
CA LYS A 204 -4.39 4.65 -9.39
C LYS A 204 -4.07 4.89 -7.91
N ARG A 205 -2.90 4.43 -7.44
CA ARG A 205 -2.44 4.64 -6.07
C ARG A 205 -2.22 6.11 -5.75
N VAL A 206 -1.59 6.88 -6.65
CA VAL A 206 -1.41 8.33 -6.49
C VAL A 206 -2.77 9.05 -6.32
N LEU A 207 -3.77 8.68 -7.12
CA LEU A 207 -5.11 9.23 -7.00
C LEU A 207 -5.76 8.86 -5.65
N ILE A 208 -5.68 7.60 -5.25
CA ILE A 208 -6.21 7.12 -3.96
C ILE A 208 -5.54 7.84 -2.79
N ASP A 209 -4.22 7.98 -2.81
CA ASP A 209 -3.44 8.68 -1.77
C ASP A 209 -3.87 10.15 -1.67
N ALA A 210 -4.05 10.83 -2.80
CA ALA A 210 -4.53 12.21 -2.83
C ALA A 210 -5.92 12.35 -2.19
N LEU A 211 -6.82 11.40 -2.49
CA LEU A 211 -8.16 11.34 -1.90
C LEU A 211 -8.14 10.89 -0.43
N ASN A 212 -7.12 10.13 0.00
CA ASN A 212 -6.83 9.77 1.39
C ASN A 212 -6.13 10.90 2.15
N LEU A 213 -6.47 12.16 1.87
CA LEU A 213 -5.89 13.34 2.51
C LEU A 213 -4.36 13.41 2.34
N GLY A 214 -3.79 12.76 1.32
CA GLY A 214 -2.34 12.71 1.10
C GLY A 214 -1.59 11.67 1.96
N ILE A 215 -2.29 10.78 2.68
CA ILE A 215 -1.67 9.67 3.41
C ILE A 215 -1.20 8.60 2.41
N GLU A 216 0.09 8.61 2.09
CA GLU A 216 0.70 7.68 1.12
C GLU A 216 0.70 6.23 1.64
N GLY A 217 0.20 5.29 0.82
CA GLY A 217 0.26 3.86 1.11
C GLY A 217 -0.73 3.35 2.16
N LEU A 218 -1.74 4.13 2.54
CA LEU A 218 -2.83 3.71 3.41
C LEU A 218 -3.65 2.53 2.84
N ASP A 219 -3.78 1.45 3.61
CA ASP A 219 -4.76 0.38 3.35
C ASP A 219 -6.10 0.73 4.03
N ASN A 220 -7.07 1.20 3.23
CA ASN A 220 -8.38 1.64 3.72
C ASN A 220 -9.23 0.49 4.29
N GLU A 221 -9.02 -0.75 3.83
CA GLU A 221 -9.82 -1.91 4.23
C GLU A 221 -9.40 -2.46 5.60
N ARG A 222 -8.19 -2.11 6.04
CA ARG A 222 -7.55 -2.65 7.25
C ARG A 222 -7.17 -1.57 8.25
N ILE A 223 -7.94 -0.49 8.29
CA ILE A 223 -7.77 0.56 9.30
C ILE A 223 -8.27 0.04 10.66
N THR A 224 -7.40 0.14 11.67
CA THR A 224 -7.75 -0.13 13.07
C THR A 224 -7.69 1.18 13.85
N TRP A 225 -8.83 1.66 14.31
CA TRP A 225 -8.94 2.84 15.17
C TRP A 225 -8.50 2.50 16.58
N ILE A 226 -7.59 3.30 17.13
CA ILE A 226 -7.08 3.19 18.50
C ILE A 226 -7.86 4.15 19.42
N SER A 227 -8.18 5.33 18.90
CA SER A 227 -9.03 6.33 19.56
C SER A 227 -9.77 7.15 18.51
N GLU A 228 -10.57 8.13 18.91
CA GLU A 228 -11.27 9.04 17.99
C GLU A 228 -10.31 9.78 17.02
N ASN A 229 -9.08 10.05 17.49
CA ASN A 229 -8.09 10.86 16.79
C ASN A 229 -6.86 10.05 16.35
N GLU A 230 -6.91 8.72 16.45
CA GLU A 230 -5.74 7.89 16.22
C GLU A 230 -6.11 6.55 15.58
N PHE A 231 -5.37 6.17 14.54
CA PHE A 231 -5.53 4.87 13.91
C PHE A 231 -4.21 4.31 13.37
N THR A 232 -4.23 3.02 13.08
CA THR A 232 -3.16 2.35 12.35
C THR A 232 -3.70 1.61 11.13
N SER A 233 -2.83 1.34 10.17
CA SER A 233 -3.15 0.57 8.97
C SER A 233 -1.88 -0.10 8.42
N PRO A 234 -1.98 -1.30 7.82
CA PRO A 234 -0.91 -1.86 7.02
C PRO A 234 -0.43 -0.89 5.93
N LEU A 235 0.87 -0.91 5.63
CA LEU A 235 1.43 -0.10 4.57
C LEU A 235 1.35 -0.84 3.23
N LEU A 236 0.78 -0.19 2.23
CA LEU A 236 0.84 -0.58 0.83
C LEU A 236 2.02 0.10 0.13
N ASP A 237 2.58 -0.57 -0.87
CA ASP A 237 3.61 0.00 -1.73
C ASP A 237 3.02 0.96 -2.78
N TRP A 238 3.89 1.48 -3.64
CA TRP A 238 3.54 2.46 -4.67
C TRP A 238 2.65 1.92 -5.80
N VAL A 239 2.41 0.61 -5.88
CA VAL A 239 1.42 -0.02 -6.77
C VAL A 239 0.21 -0.60 -6.02
N GLY A 240 0.16 -0.47 -4.69
CA GLY A 240 -0.95 -0.94 -3.85
C GLY A 240 -0.78 -2.37 -3.32
N LYS A 241 0.41 -2.97 -3.36
CA LYS A 241 0.66 -4.29 -2.78
C LYS A 241 1.01 -4.18 -1.29
N PRO A 242 0.55 -5.12 -0.44
CA PRO A 242 0.92 -5.13 0.97
C PRO A 242 2.43 -5.22 1.20
N THR A 243 2.91 -4.48 2.20
CA THR A 243 4.30 -4.53 2.66
C THR A 243 4.38 -5.05 4.11
N ALA A 244 5.59 -5.25 4.62
CA ALA A 244 5.82 -5.52 6.04
C ALA A 244 5.74 -4.27 6.93
N GLY A 245 5.42 -3.10 6.36
CA GLY A 245 5.34 -1.84 7.08
C GLY A 245 3.95 -1.57 7.66
N GLN A 246 3.88 -0.55 8.51
CA GLN A 246 2.66 -0.05 9.12
C GLN A 246 2.66 1.48 9.10
N ILE A 247 1.48 2.07 8.97
CA ILE A 247 1.23 3.49 9.15
C ILE A 247 0.50 3.68 10.47
N HIS A 248 0.96 4.65 11.25
CA HIS A 248 0.29 5.17 12.43
C HIS A 248 -0.06 6.64 12.19
N VAL A 249 -1.30 7.02 12.46
CA VAL A 249 -1.82 8.35 12.16
C VAL A 249 -2.46 8.94 13.40
N ILE A 250 -2.02 10.15 13.74
CA ILE A 250 -2.62 11.00 14.78
C ILE A 250 -3.27 12.20 14.08
N VAL A 251 -4.51 12.51 14.45
CA VAL A 251 -5.37 13.50 13.81
C VAL A 251 -5.68 14.62 14.79
N GLU A 252 -5.46 15.87 14.36
CA GLU A 252 -5.93 17.07 15.03
C GLU A 252 -7.13 17.62 14.23
N SER A 253 -8.28 17.77 14.87
CA SER A 253 -9.54 18.16 14.19
C SER A 253 -10.08 19.50 14.68
N TYR A 254 -10.84 20.18 13.83
CA TYR A 254 -11.68 21.32 14.23
C TYR A 254 -12.83 20.86 15.14
N SER A 255 -13.52 21.82 15.76
CA SER A 255 -14.74 21.56 16.54
C SER A 255 -15.88 20.90 15.74
N ASN A 256 -15.86 20.99 14.40
CA ASN A 256 -16.81 20.33 13.51
C ASN A 256 -16.40 18.90 13.11
N GLY A 257 -15.32 18.36 13.69
CA GLY A 257 -14.84 17.00 13.44
C GLY A 257 -14.08 16.80 12.13
N LEU A 258 -13.76 17.87 11.39
CA LEU A 258 -12.91 17.78 10.20
C LEU A 258 -11.42 17.84 10.56
N PRO A 259 -10.57 16.99 9.96
CA PRO A 259 -9.14 16.99 10.25
C PRO A 259 -8.48 18.26 9.72
N THR A 260 -7.65 18.88 10.55
CA THR A 260 -6.86 20.09 10.22
C THR A 260 -5.40 19.76 10.00
N ARG A 261 -4.88 18.85 10.81
CA ARG A 261 -3.51 18.38 10.75
C ARG A 261 -3.46 16.91 11.05
N LEU A 262 -2.60 16.20 10.33
CA LEU A 262 -2.30 14.80 10.61
C LEU A 262 -0.79 14.63 10.77
N ARG A 263 -0.40 13.79 11.71
CA ARG A 263 0.96 13.27 11.81
C ARG A 263 0.91 11.80 11.43
N CYS A 264 1.53 11.47 10.31
CA CYS A 264 1.62 10.10 9.81
C CYS A 264 3.03 9.57 10.02
N GLU A 265 3.15 8.52 10.83
CA GLU A 265 4.40 7.81 11.05
C GLU A 265 4.35 6.48 10.30
N THR A 266 5.20 6.35 9.29
CA THR A 266 5.35 5.11 8.54
C THR A 266 6.56 4.36 9.10
N LYS A 267 6.32 3.16 9.61
CA LYS A 267 7.35 2.23 10.10
C LYS A 267 7.52 1.12 9.08
N THR A 268 8.74 0.94 8.60
CA THR A 268 9.15 -0.20 7.77
C THR A 268 10.31 -0.91 8.47
N PRO A 269 10.63 -2.17 8.09
CA PRO A 269 11.76 -2.88 8.70
C PRO A 269 13.10 -2.12 8.68
N ASN A 270 13.27 -1.22 7.71
CA ASN A 270 14.57 -0.56 7.45
C ASN A 270 14.54 0.96 7.66
N ALA A 271 13.37 1.57 7.88
CA ALA A 271 13.23 3.02 7.95
C ALA A 271 11.94 3.45 8.66
N ASN A 272 12.02 4.58 9.35
CA ASN A 272 10.87 5.31 9.87
C ASN A 272 10.77 6.64 9.11
N ARG A 273 9.57 6.98 8.65
CA ARG A 273 9.28 8.25 7.97
C ARG A 273 8.17 8.95 8.72
N VAL A 274 8.29 10.28 8.85
CA VAL A 274 7.23 11.11 9.43
C VAL A 274 6.78 12.11 8.38
N ALA A 275 5.48 12.12 8.13
CA ALA A 275 4.81 13.12 7.32
C ALA A 275 3.90 13.97 8.20
N ARG A 276 3.94 15.29 8.01
CA ARG A 276 2.97 16.22 8.58
C ARG A 276 2.06 16.67 7.45
N ILE A 277 0.77 16.45 7.61
CA ILE A 277 -0.24 16.76 6.60
C ILE A 277 -1.09 17.89 7.14
N PHE A 278 -1.30 18.93 6.35
CA PHE A 278 -2.18 20.05 6.67
C PHE A 278 -3.36 20.04 5.70
N CYS A 279 -4.57 20.20 6.22
CA CYS A 279 -5.81 20.14 5.47
C CYS A 279 -6.51 21.50 5.51
N GLU A 280 -6.78 22.05 4.33
CA GLU A 280 -7.47 23.32 4.11
C GLU A 280 -8.79 23.07 3.37
N TYR A 281 -9.83 23.81 3.77
CA TYR A 281 -11.21 23.60 3.31
C TYR A 281 -11.81 24.91 2.81
N ASP A 282 -12.36 24.88 1.60
CA ASP A 282 -13.24 25.96 1.11
C ASP A 282 -14.67 25.79 1.65
N GLN A 283 -15.06 24.54 1.90
CA GLN A 283 -16.35 24.13 2.46
C GLN A 283 -16.13 23.01 3.49
N PRO A 284 -16.97 22.91 4.54
CA PRO A 284 -16.79 21.91 5.60
C PRO A 284 -17.19 20.50 5.13
N SER A 285 -16.45 19.93 4.20
CA SER A 285 -16.70 18.62 3.60
C SER A 285 -15.39 17.88 3.31
N LEU A 286 -15.43 16.55 3.31
CA LEU A 286 -14.32 15.71 2.86
C LEU A 286 -14.45 15.32 1.37
N PRO A 287 -13.33 15.18 0.64
CA PRO A 287 -11.96 15.50 1.05
C PRO A 287 -11.72 17.02 1.18
N PRO A 288 -10.66 17.43 1.90
CA PRO A 288 -10.22 18.83 1.93
C PRO A 288 -9.94 19.37 0.52
N HIS A 289 -10.21 20.66 0.31
CA HIS A 289 -9.88 21.36 -0.93
C HIS A 289 -8.37 21.33 -1.20
N ARG A 290 -7.56 21.49 -0.17
CA ARG A 290 -6.10 21.53 -0.31
C ARG A 290 -5.41 20.74 0.80
N VAL A 291 -4.41 19.99 0.40
CA VAL A 291 -3.59 19.14 1.25
C VAL A 291 -2.14 19.49 1.05
N ILE A 292 -1.43 19.81 2.13
CA ILE A 292 0.01 20.08 2.12
C ILE A 292 0.70 18.98 2.94
N CYS A 293 1.49 18.15 2.29
CA CYS A 293 2.28 17.10 2.94
C CYS A 293 3.74 17.56 3.08
N GLU A 294 4.20 17.71 4.30
CA GLU A 294 5.60 17.95 4.65
C GLU A 294 6.27 16.65 5.07
N LEU A 295 7.19 16.20 4.24
CA LEU A 295 7.96 14.99 4.43
C LEU A 295 9.33 15.38 4.98
N VAL A 296 9.64 14.93 6.19
CA VAL A 296 10.96 15.17 6.77
C VAL A 296 11.87 14.02 6.34
N ASP A 297 12.93 14.32 5.60
CA ASP A 297 13.96 13.34 5.26
C ASP A 297 14.95 13.14 6.43
N ASN A 298 15.83 12.14 6.30
CA ASN A 298 16.83 11.81 7.31
C ASN A 298 17.86 12.92 7.56
N ASP A 299 18.01 13.87 6.62
CA ASP A 299 18.91 15.04 6.70
C ASP A 299 18.15 16.29 7.20
N ASN A 300 16.94 16.13 7.73
CA ASN A 300 16.01 17.19 8.13
C ASN A 300 15.60 18.15 6.99
N LYS A 301 15.77 17.79 5.73
CA LYS A 301 15.18 18.54 4.62
C LYS A 301 13.70 18.22 4.55
N VAL A 302 12.90 19.27 4.38
CA VAL A 302 11.45 19.16 4.26
C VAL A 302 11.08 19.19 2.79
N LEU A 303 10.63 18.06 2.26
CA LEU A 303 9.97 18.01 0.96
C LEU A 303 8.49 18.33 1.16
N ARG A 304 8.02 19.43 0.58
CA ARG A 304 6.62 19.85 0.64
C ARG A 304 5.89 19.48 -0.65
N LEU A 305 4.93 18.57 -0.56
CA LEU A 305 4.03 18.21 -1.67
C LEU A 305 2.66 18.84 -1.44
N THR A 306 1.99 19.29 -2.50
CA THR A 306 0.67 19.90 -2.37
C THR A 306 -0.29 19.33 -3.42
N ASN A 307 -1.47 18.95 -2.95
CA ASN A 307 -2.58 18.52 -3.79
C ASN A 307 -3.72 19.53 -3.60
N ILE A 308 -4.35 19.98 -4.69
CA ILE A 308 -5.51 20.90 -4.65
C ILE A 308 -6.65 20.26 -5.43
N ILE A 309 -7.70 19.84 -4.73
CA ILE A 309 -8.93 19.28 -5.31
C ILE A 309 -9.83 20.45 -5.72
N ARG A 310 -9.85 20.75 -7.02
CA ARG A 310 -10.63 21.87 -7.58
C ARG A 310 -12.11 21.58 -7.61
N ARG A 311 -12.45 20.36 -8.01
CA ARG A 311 -13.83 19.87 -8.13
C ARG A 311 -13.83 18.38 -7.86
N ILE A 312 -14.83 17.91 -7.13
CA ILE A 312 -15.10 16.49 -6.96
C ILE A 312 -16.60 16.23 -7.07
N THR A 313 -16.96 15.16 -7.75
CA THR A 313 -18.34 14.69 -7.86
C THR A 313 -18.36 13.22 -7.47
N PHE A 314 -19.08 12.92 -6.41
CA PHE A 314 -19.31 11.55 -5.96
C PHE A 314 -20.43 10.89 -6.76
N GLY A 315 -20.37 9.57 -6.86
CA GLY A 315 -21.38 8.75 -7.52
C GLY A 315 -20.78 7.74 -8.48
N VAL A 316 -21.67 6.89 -9.00
CA VAL A 316 -21.36 5.87 -9.98
C VAL A 316 -21.74 6.38 -11.37
N ARG A 317 -20.90 6.14 -12.37
CA ARG A 317 -21.24 6.41 -13.78
C ARG A 317 -22.08 5.26 -14.35
N ASP A 318 -22.94 5.60 -15.29
CA ASP A 318 -23.57 4.60 -16.14
C ASP A 318 -22.47 3.77 -16.83
N GLU A 319 -22.71 2.46 -16.97
CA GLU A 319 -21.74 1.51 -17.55
C GLU A 319 -20.40 1.37 -16.80
N SER A 320 -20.32 1.82 -15.54
CA SER A 320 -19.08 1.75 -14.75
C SER A 320 -18.45 0.35 -14.65
N GLU A 321 -19.24 -0.71 -14.82
CA GLU A 321 -18.80 -2.11 -14.83
C GLU A 321 -17.83 -2.44 -15.98
N ARG A 322 -17.98 -1.79 -17.15
CA ARG A 322 -17.05 -1.99 -18.28
C ARG A 322 -15.68 -1.34 -18.03
N GLY A 323 -15.62 -0.44 -17.04
CA GLY A 323 -14.49 0.45 -16.80
C GLY A 323 -14.31 1.47 -17.92
N PHE A 324 -13.12 2.05 -18.02
CA PHE A 324 -12.83 3.08 -19.02
C PHE A 324 -12.04 2.48 -20.18
N LEU A 325 -12.42 2.82 -21.40
CA LEU A 325 -11.69 2.49 -22.62
C LEU A 325 -10.88 3.71 -23.09
N PRO A 326 -9.79 3.51 -23.85
CA PRO A 326 -9.05 4.63 -24.43
C PRO A 326 -9.95 5.60 -25.22
N GLU A 327 -10.90 5.04 -25.98
CA GLU A 327 -11.84 5.77 -26.83
C GLU A 327 -12.73 6.75 -26.05
N ASP A 328 -13.01 6.49 -24.77
CA ASP A 328 -13.80 7.39 -23.91
C ASP A 328 -13.09 8.74 -23.65
N LEU A 329 -11.77 8.82 -23.87
CA LEU A 329 -10.95 10.00 -23.59
C LEU A 329 -10.27 10.59 -24.84
N LEU A 330 -10.39 9.93 -25.99
CA LEU A 330 -9.78 10.42 -27.22
C LEU A 330 -10.61 11.58 -27.80
N PRO A 331 -9.96 12.64 -28.29
CA PRO A 331 -10.65 13.67 -29.05
C PRO A 331 -11.31 13.06 -30.30
N PRO A 332 -12.47 13.60 -30.75
CA PRO A 332 -13.08 13.19 -32.01
C PRO A 332 -12.07 13.26 -33.16
N GLY A 333 -11.96 12.19 -33.94
CA GLY A 333 -11.04 12.12 -35.09
C GLY A 333 -9.58 11.83 -34.75
N PHE A 334 -9.24 11.56 -33.48
CA PHE A 334 -7.88 11.13 -33.15
C PHE A 334 -7.57 9.75 -33.72
N VAL A 335 -6.52 9.67 -34.54
CA VAL A 335 -5.99 8.41 -35.08
C VAL A 335 -4.63 8.11 -34.41
N PRO A 336 -4.51 7.03 -33.62
CA PRO A 336 -3.25 6.71 -32.95
C PRO A 336 -2.16 6.36 -33.97
N LYS A 337 -1.03 7.07 -33.92
CA LYS A 337 0.13 6.79 -34.79
C LYS A 337 0.77 5.43 -34.49
N VAL A 338 0.71 5.03 -33.23
CA VAL A 338 1.31 3.79 -32.72
C VAL A 338 0.32 3.09 -31.79
N LYS A 339 0.20 1.77 -31.93
CA LYS A 339 -0.50 0.89 -30.99
C LYS A 339 0.48 -0.12 -30.41
N LEU A 340 0.63 -0.13 -29.09
CA LEU A 340 1.53 -1.04 -28.38
C LEU A 340 0.72 -2.00 -27.51
N VAL A 341 1.14 -3.25 -27.45
CA VAL A 341 0.58 -4.27 -26.54
C VAL A 341 1.70 -4.77 -25.65
N ALA A 342 1.55 -4.67 -24.33
CA ALA A 342 2.40 -5.34 -23.37
C ALA A 342 1.76 -6.68 -22.99
N SER A 343 2.49 -7.78 -23.19
CA SER A 343 2.05 -9.14 -23.01
C SER A 343 3.20 -9.99 -22.48
N ASN A 344 2.95 -10.74 -21.40
CA ASN A 344 3.92 -11.61 -20.74
C ASN A 344 5.26 -10.92 -20.40
N GLY A 345 5.20 -9.68 -19.91
CA GLY A 345 6.37 -8.88 -19.54
C GLY A 345 7.09 -8.23 -20.72
N VAL A 346 6.61 -8.42 -21.94
CA VAL A 346 7.26 -7.98 -23.19
C VAL A 346 6.37 -7.03 -23.97
N ARG A 347 6.96 -6.13 -24.77
CA ARG A 347 6.22 -5.11 -25.53
C ARG A 347 6.25 -5.35 -27.04
N TYR A 348 5.08 -5.25 -27.66
CA TYR A 348 4.88 -5.43 -29.10
C TYR A 348 4.29 -4.18 -29.74
N LEU A 349 4.74 -3.86 -30.94
CA LEU A 349 4.13 -2.90 -31.85
C LEU A 349 3.11 -3.62 -32.73
N VAL A 350 1.88 -3.12 -32.77
CA VAL A 350 0.85 -3.59 -33.70
C VAL A 350 1.04 -2.86 -35.02
N LEU A 351 1.37 -3.62 -36.08
CA LEU A 351 1.52 -3.10 -37.43
C LEU A 351 0.15 -2.92 -38.12
N PRO A 352 0.08 -2.17 -39.24
CA PRO A 352 -1.20 -1.91 -39.93
C PRO A 352 -1.92 -3.18 -40.43
N ASP A 353 -1.18 -4.25 -40.70
CA ASP A 353 -1.71 -5.56 -41.08
C ASP A 353 -2.18 -6.40 -39.87
N GLY A 354 -2.09 -5.85 -38.66
CA GLY A 354 -2.44 -6.51 -37.41
C GLY A 354 -1.33 -7.38 -36.81
N SER A 355 -0.20 -7.57 -37.51
CA SER A 355 0.91 -8.37 -37.01
C SER A 355 1.62 -7.69 -35.83
N LEU A 356 2.24 -8.50 -34.97
CA LEU A 356 2.96 -8.04 -33.79
C LEU A 356 4.46 -8.05 -34.03
N LYS A 357 5.10 -6.89 -33.92
CA LYS A 357 6.56 -6.75 -33.96
C LYS A 357 7.08 -6.52 -32.55
N LEU A 358 7.98 -7.39 -32.09
CA LEU A 358 8.68 -7.20 -30.82
C LEU A 358 9.40 -5.84 -30.81
N VAL A 359 9.16 -5.05 -29.76
CA VAL A 359 9.89 -3.80 -29.53
C VAL A 359 11.16 -4.16 -28.77
N ASP A 360 12.31 -4.00 -29.42
CA ASP A 360 13.60 -4.20 -28.79
C ASP A 360 13.81 -3.12 -27.71
N GLU A 361 13.84 -3.54 -26.45
CA GLU A 361 13.98 -2.65 -25.31
C GLU A 361 15.39 -2.03 -25.20
N ASP A 362 16.40 -2.64 -25.83
CA ASP A 362 17.78 -2.11 -25.81
C ASP A 362 17.94 -0.87 -26.70
N THR A 363 17.09 -0.70 -27.72
CA THR A 363 17.00 0.52 -28.53
C THR A 363 15.95 1.52 -28.03
N ALA A 364 15.09 1.14 -27.08
CA ALA A 364 14.00 1.97 -26.54
C ALA A 364 14.39 2.81 -25.30
N ARG A 365 15.67 3.13 -25.10
CA ARG A 365 16.14 4.03 -24.01
C ARG A 365 15.65 5.48 -24.11
N ASP A 366 14.89 5.83 -25.15
CA ASP A 366 14.22 7.12 -25.32
C ASP A 366 12.84 7.21 -24.62
N ILE A 367 12.54 6.30 -23.70
CA ILE A 367 11.43 6.44 -22.75
C ILE A 367 12.03 6.38 -21.34
N VAL A 368 11.99 7.53 -20.67
CA VAL A 368 12.60 7.83 -19.36
C VAL A 368 12.62 6.60 -18.44
N PRO A 369 13.80 6.06 -18.09
CA PRO A 369 13.88 4.96 -17.14
C PRO A 369 13.56 5.49 -15.74
N VAL A 370 12.38 5.14 -15.21
CA VAL A 370 12.16 5.18 -13.77
C VAL A 370 13.03 4.07 -13.16
N GLY A 371 14.17 4.46 -12.62
CA GLY A 371 14.86 3.72 -11.56
C GLY A 371 15.39 2.33 -11.91
N ARG A 372 16.26 2.20 -12.90
CA ARG A 372 17.36 1.20 -12.80
C ARG A 372 18.66 1.94 -12.62
N ARG A 373 19.24 1.85 -11.42
CA ARG A 373 20.65 2.16 -11.21
C ARG A 373 21.45 1.44 -12.27
N GLN A 374 22.04 2.18 -13.20
CA GLN A 374 23.22 1.69 -13.89
C GLN A 374 24.24 1.37 -12.79
N LYS A 375 24.39 0.10 -12.46
CA LYS A 375 25.57 -0.37 -11.74
C LYS A 375 26.73 0.15 -12.57
N ALA A 376 27.52 1.09 -12.02
CA ALA A 376 28.72 1.58 -12.68
C ALA A 376 29.48 0.36 -13.19
N LYS A 377 29.68 0.29 -14.51
CA LYS A 377 30.15 -0.92 -15.18
C LYS A 377 31.44 -1.37 -14.48
N PRO A 378 31.60 -2.65 -14.11
CA PRO A 378 32.80 -3.17 -13.45
C PRO A 378 34.08 -2.85 -14.25
N LEU A 379 33.95 -2.61 -15.55
CA LEU A 379 35.00 -2.11 -16.44
C LEU A 379 35.63 -0.78 -15.98
N ILE A 380 34.87 0.18 -15.45
CA ILE A 380 35.41 1.47 -15.00
C ILE A 380 36.27 1.28 -13.75
N TYR A 381 35.85 0.43 -12.81
CA TYR A 381 36.65 0.09 -11.64
C TYR A 381 37.89 -0.74 -12.01
N ALA A 382 37.79 -1.62 -13.00
CA ALA A 382 38.93 -2.37 -13.53
C ALA A 382 39.95 -1.44 -14.19
N ILE A 383 39.50 -0.50 -15.04
CA ILE A 383 40.37 0.52 -15.65
C ILE A 383 41.03 1.36 -14.55
N PHE A 384 40.25 1.83 -13.56
CA PHE A 384 40.80 2.63 -12.47
C PHE A 384 41.83 1.85 -11.64
N ALA A 385 41.58 0.58 -11.33
CA ALA A 385 42.52 -0.27 -10.60
C ALA A 385 43.81 -0.53 -11.40
N VAL A 386 43.71 -0.81 -12.70
CA VAL A 386 44.90 -1.01 -13.55
C VAL A 386 45.70 0.28 -13.68
N SER A 387 45.04 1.43 -13.89
CA SER A 387 45.71 2.72 -14.04
C SER A 387 46.34 3.23 -12.75
N PHE A 388 45.65 3.11 -11.61
CA PHE A 388 46.11 3.67 -10.33
C PHE A 388 46.93 2.71 -9.46
N LEU A 389 46.77 1.39 -9.61
CA LEU A 389 47.56 0.42 -8.84
C LEU A 389 48.61 -0.25 -9.72
N GLY A 390 48.27 -0.58 -10.96
CA GLY A 390 49.19 -1.27 -11.88
C GLY A 390 50.37 -0.40 -12.31
N VAL A 391 50.09 0.81 -12.83
CA VAL A 391 51.16 1.69 -13.36
C VAL A 391 52.16 2.09 -12.28
N PRO A 392 51.76 2.52 -11.06
CA PRO A 392 52.74 2.84 -10.01
C PRO A 392 53.54 1.64 -9.53
N ALA A 393 52.94 0.44 -9.46
CA ALA A 393 53.65 -0.78 -9.07
C ALA A 393 54.72 -1.16 -10.09
N VAL A 394 54.41 -1.07 -11.39
CA VAL A 394 55.39 -1.32 -12.46
C VAL A 394 56.50 -0.26 -12.45
N MET A 395 56.16 1.02 -12.25
CA MET A 395 57.15 2.09 -12.15
C MET A 395 58.07 1.92 -10.93
N ALA A 396 57.52 1.51 -9.77
CA ALA A 396 58.29 1.22 -8.57
C ALA A 396 59.22 0.01 -8.77
N LEU A 397 58.76 -1.03 -9.46
CA LEU A 397 59.57 -2.20 -9.79
C LEU A 397 60.72 -1.84 -10.74
N ILE A 398 60.44 -1.07 -11.79
CA ILE A 398 61.48 -0.58 -12.73
C ILE A 398 62.50 0.28 -12.00
N TRP A 399 62.06 1.18 -11.12
CA TRP A 399 62.94 2.00 -10.31
C TRP A 399 63.82 1.16 -9.37
N ALA A 400 63.24 0.17 -8.69
CA ALA A 400 63.98 -0.73 -7.81
C ALA A 400 65.01 -1.59 -8.57
N LEU A 401 64.67 -2.07 -9.77
CA LEU A 401 65.59 -2.82 -10.63
C LEU A 401 66.72 -1.93 -11.15
N LYS A 402 66.44 -0.69 -11.56
CA LYS A 402 67.47 0.27 -11.98
C LYS A 402 68.43 0.69 -10.87
N LYS A 403 68.04 0.56 -9.59
CA LYS A 403 68.90 0.89 -8.45
C LYS A 403 69.84 -0.24 -8.05
N ARG A 404 69.65 -1.45 -8.60
CA ARG A 404 70.46 -2.64 -8.32
C ARG A 404 71.59 -2.87 -9.34
N TRP A 405 71.58 -2.11 -10.42
CA TRP A 405 72.65 -2.00 -11.41
C TRP A 405 73.27 -0.61 -11.26
#